data_AF-A0A5Z2KSG0-F1
#
_entry.id   AF-A0A5Z2KSG0-F1
#
_cell.length_a   1.000
_cell.length_b   1.000
_cell.length_c   1.000
_cell.angle_alpha   90.00
_cell.angle_beta   90.00
_cell.angle_gamma   90.00
#
_symmetry.space_group_name_H-M   'P 1'
#
loop_
_entity.id
_entity.type
_entity.pdbx_description
1 polymer ?
#
loop_
_entity_poly.entity_id
_entity_poly.type
_entity_poly.pdbx_seq_one_letter_code
_entity_poly.pdbx_strand_id
1 'polypeptide(L)'
;HSPGYFAGIASVPYGITFIEKHFTLDKNLEGPDHKASVTPDELKLLCEGIRAVEVSLGSYVKLVTDSERKNKIVARKSIVAKCAIKKGEIFTIDNITTKRPGNGISPMHWYGVLGEKAEKDFEEDQLIVHSCFSEQEV
;
A
#
# COMPACT_ATOMS: atom_id res chain seq x y z
N HIS A 1 19.04 27.03 -8.95
CA HIS A 1 20.36 27.41 -8.40
C HIS A 1 20.51 27.13 -6.89
N SER A 2 19.80 26.17 -6.29
CA SER A 2 20.09 25.71 -4.92
C SER A 2 21.44 24.97 -4.83
N PRO A 3 22.06 24.80 -3.66
CA PRO A 3 23.22 23.91 -3.50
C PRO A 3 22.87 22.43 -3.74
N GLY A 4 23.84 21.65 -4.25
CA GLY A 4 23.72 20.19 -4.44
C GLY A 4 22.67 19.78 -5.48
N TYR A 5 22.23 18.52 -5.47
CA TYR A 5 21.37 17.95 -6.51
C TYR A 5 19.95 17.59 -6.05
N PHE A 6 19.65 17.65 -4.74
CA PHE A 6 18.37 17.20 -4.18
C PHE A 6 17.15 17.92 -4.75
N ALA A 7 17.22 19.24 -4.92
CA ALA A 7 16.09 20.02 -5.41
C ALA A 7 15.66 19.63 -6.83
N GLY A 8 16.61 19.24 -7.70
CA GLY A 8 16.30 18.76 -9.04
C GLY A 8 15.61 17.39 -9.02
N ILE A 9 16.06 16.48 -8.15
CA ILE A 9 15.36 15.20 -7.97
C ILE A 9 13.94 15.42 -7.44
N ALA A 10 13.81 16.27 -6.42
CA ALA A 10 12.53 16.56 -5.78
C ALA A 10 11.53 17.28 -6.68
N SER A 11 11.96 17.87 -7.81
CA SER A 11 11.05 18.51 -8.76
C SER A 11 10.33 17.51 -9.69
N VAL A 12 10.87 16.30 -9.86
CA VAL A 12 10.32 15.28 -10.78
C VAL A 12 8.85 14.92 -10.48
N PRO A 13 8.43 14.69 -9.23
CA PRO A 13 7.02 14.40 -8.90
C PRO A 13 6.05 15.52 -9.27
N TYR A 14 6.53 16.75 -9.47
CA TYR A 14 5.71 17.89 -9.88
C TYR A 14 5.54 18.00 -11.41
N GLY A 15 5.96 16.99 -12.17
CA GLY A 15 5.82 16.95 -13.63
C GLY A 15 6.86 17.80 -14.38
N ILE A 16 7.95 18.20 -13.70
CA ILE A 16 9.03 18.94 -14.34
C ILE A 16 9.81 18.01 -15.27
N THR A 17 9.87 18.39 -16.55
CA THR A 17 10.52 17.62 -17.62
C THR A 17 11.88 18.17 -18.02
N PHE A 18 12.25 19.35 -17.53
CA PHE A 18 13.52 20.00 -17.82
C PHE A 18 14.13 20.58 -16.54
N ILE A 19 15.38 20.22 -16.25
CA ILE A 19 16.10 20.65 -15.06
C ILE A 19 17.43 21.23 -15.50
N GLU A 20 17.65 22.50 -15.17
CA GLU A 20 18.92 23.19 -15.41
C GLU A 20 19.73 23.28 -14.11
N LYS A 21 21.05 23.04 -14.23
CA LYS A 21 21.98 23.14 -13.11
C LYS A 21 23.34 23.64 -13.58
N HIS A 22 23.91 24.59 -12.84
CA HIS A 22 25.31 24.97 -13.05
C HIS A 22 26.23 23.81 -12.74
N PHE A 23 27.27 23.64 -13.55
CA PHE A 23 28.21 22.54 -13.48
C PHE A 23 29.63 23.08 -13.38
N THR A 24 30.48 22.40 -12.63
CA THR A 24 31.90 22.73 -12.53
C THR A 24 32.75 21.48 -12.38
N LEU A 25 34.02 21.57 -12.79
CA LEU A 25 35.01 20.52 -12.56
C LEU A 25 35.58 20.56 -11.13
N ASP A 26 35.64 21.75 -10.54
CA ASP A 26 36.10 21.98 -9.17
C ASP A 26 35.42 23.22 -8.58
N LYS A 27 34.85 23.07 -7.38
CA LYS A 27 34.15 24.15 -6.66
C LYS A 27 35.09 25.20 -6.08
N ASN A 28 36.40 24.94 -6.04
CA ASN A 28 37.42 25.86 -5.54
C ASN A 28 37.98 26.80 -6.62
N LEU A 29 37.60 26.62 -7.89
CA LEU A 29 38.01 27.53 -8.96
C LEU A 29 37.47 28.95 -8.74
N GLU A 30 38.19 29.93 -9.29
CA GLU A 30 37.80 31.32 -9.23
C GLU A 30 36.49 31.58 -9.97
N GLY A 31 35.62 32.39 -9.37
CA GLY A 31 34.34 32.78 -9.93
C GLY A 31 33.18 32.55 -8.96
N PRO A 32 32.11 33.34 -9.07
CA PRO A 32 31.04 33.35 -8.08
C PRO A 32 30.20 32.06 -8.06
N ASP A 33 30.08 31.38 -9.20
CA ASP A 33 29.13 30.28 -9.38
C ASP A 33 29.70 28.89 -9.06
N HIS A 34 31.02 28.76 -8.93
CA HIS A 34 31.69 27.47 -8.71
C HIS A 34 31.22 26.79 -7.42
N LYS A 35 31.03 27.55 -6.34
CA LYS A 35 30.58 27.02 -5.04
C LYS A 35 29.14 26.48 -5.07
N ALA A 36 28.29 27.03 -5.94
CA ALA A 36 26.87 26.63 -6.05
C ALA A 36 26.62 25.60 -7.16
N SER A 37 27.60 25.36 -8.02
CA SER A 37 27.57 24.38 -9.11
C SER A 37 27.64 22.95 -8.60
N VAL A 38 27.22 21.99 -9.42
CA VAL A 38 27.44 20.56 -9.18
C VAL A 38 28.74 20.08 -9.82
N THR A 39 29.42 19.13 -9.19
CA THR A 39 30.59 18.42 -9.75
C THR A 39 30.17 17.31 -10.74
N PRO A 40 31.10 16.66 -11.46
CA PRO A 40 30.80 15.46 -12.26
C PRO A 40 30.07 14.37 -11.47
N ASP A 41 30.52 14.07 -10.25
CA ASP A 41 29.91 13.04 -9.42
C ASP A 41 28.51 13.45 -8.94
N GLU A 42 28.33 14.72 -8.55
CA GLU A 42 27.02 15.24 -8.14
C GLU A 42 26.04 15.33 -9.32
N LEU A 43 26.52 15.64 -10.53
CA LEU A 43 25.70 15.64 -11.74
C LEU A 43 25.27 14.21 -12.11
N LYS A 44 26.17 13.22 -11.96
CA LYS A 44 25.82 11.82 -12.12
C LYS A 44 24.72 11.40 -11.15
N LEU A 45 24.87 11.75 -9.87
CA LEU A 45 23.87 11.47 -8.83
C LEU A 45 22.52 12.18 -9.10
N LEU A 46 22.55 13.41 -9.63
CA LEU A 46 21.35 14.11 -10.08
C LEU A 46 20.62 13.29 -11.16
N CYS A 47 21.34 12.87 -12.21
CA CYS A 47 20.78 12.12 -13.33
C CYS A 47 20.22 10.76 -12.89
N GLU A 48 20.99 9.98 -12.12
CA GLU A 48 20.58 8.69 -11.59
C GLU A 48 19.35 8.82 -10.68
N GLY A 49 19.36 9.82 -9.79
CA GLY A 49 18.23 10.11 -8.90
C GLY A 49 16.97 10.50 -9.65
N ILE A 50 17.07 11.32 -10.70
CA ILE A 50 15.93 11.66 -11.56
C ILE A 50 15.34 10.39 -12.18
N ARG A 51 16.17 9.53 -12.80
CA ARG A 51 15.68 8.30 -13.45
C ARG A 51 15.06 7.34 -12.44
N ALA A 52 15.65 7.22 -11.25
CA ALA A 52 15.10 6.39 -10.18
C ALA A 52 13.72 6.88 -9.72
N VAL A 53 13.53 8.20 -9.58
CA VAL A 53 12.23 8.78 -9.19
C VAL A 53 11.19 8.62 -10.29
N GLU A 54 11.54 8.84 -11.56
CA GLU A 54 10.61 8.62 -12.68
C GLU A 54 10.05 7.19 -12.70
N VAL A 55 10.90 6.18 -12.47
CA VAL A 55 10.46 4.78 -12.36
C VAL A 55 9.61 4.59 -11.10
N SER A 56 10.02 5.19 -9.98
CA SER A 56 9.34 5.04 -8.68
C SER A 56 7.96 5.69 -8.62
N LEU A 57 7.72 6.75 -9.40
CA LEU A 57 6.40 7.38 -9.50
C LEU A 57 5.33 6.41 -10.02
N GLY A 58 5.73 5.43 -10.83
CA GLY A 58 4.86 4.34 -11.26
C GLY A 58 3.58 4.84 -11.94
N SER A 59 2.44 4.30 -11.51
CA SER A 59 1.12 4.66 -12.04
C SER A 59 0.29 5.37 -10.98
N TYR A 60 -0.42 6.42 -11.38
CA TYR A 60 -1.42 7.09 -10.55
C TYR A 60 -2.69 6.25 -10.34
N VAL A 61 -2.85 5.16 -11.11
CA VAL A 61 -4.01 4.26 -10.98
C VAL A 61 -3.78 3.33 -9.79
N LYS A 62 -4.59 3.47 -8.74
CA LYS A 62 -4.57 2.59 -7.57
C LYS A 62 -5.14 1.22 -7.93
N LEU A 63 -4.26 0.26 -8.21
CA LEU A 63 -4.60 -1.13 -8.52
C LEU A 63 -3.83 -2.07 -7.60
N VAL A 64 -4.41 -3.24 -7.34
CA VAL A 64 -3.69 -4.33 -6.69
C VAL A 64 -2.73 -4.92 -7.72
N THR A 65 -1.45 -4.92 -7.41
CA THR A 65 -0.43 -5.53 -8.28
C THR A 65 -0.52 -7.05 -8.22
N ASP A 66 0.01 -7.75 -9.23
CA ASP A 66 -0.02 -9.21 -9.27
C ASP A 66 0.79 -9.86 -8.12
N SER A 67 1.84 -9.19 -7.66
CA SER A 67 2.59 -9.60 -6.46
C SER A 67 1.74 -9.44 -5.19
N GLU A 68 0.97 -8.35 -5.07
CA GLU A 68 0.08 -8.13 -3.93
C GLU A 68 -1.16 -9.03 -3.94
N ARG A 69 -1.66 -9.43 -5.12
CA ARG A 69 -2.85 -10.26 -5.26
C ARG A 69 -2.72 -11.56 -4.46
N LYS A 70 -1.56 -12.20 -4.53
CA LYS A 70 -1.24 -13.43 -3.77
C LYS A 70 -1.31 -13.22 -2.26
N ASN A 71 -1.01 -12.01 -1.79
CA ASN A 71 -1.03 -11.67 -0.37
C ASN A 71 -2.44 -11.39 0.15
N LYS A 72 -3.46 -11.22 -0.72
CA LYS A 72 -4.84 -10.96 -0.30
C LYS A 72 -5.34 -12.01 0.68
N ILE A 73 -5.23 -13.29 0.35
CA ILE A 73 -5.73 -14.37 1.23
C ILE A 73 -5.00 -14.42 2.56
N VAL A 74 -3.68 -14.25 2.57
CA VAL A 74 -2.88 -14.35 3.79
C VAL A 74 -3.08 -13.12 4.69
N ALA A 75 -3.21 -11.92 4.11
CA ALA A 75 -3.25 -10.68 4.86
C ALA A 75 -4.66 -10.24 5.28
N ARG A 76 -5.68 -10.53 4.46
CA ARG A 76 -7.08 -10.18 4.76
C ARG A 76 -7.62 -11.07 5.87
N LYS A 77 -8.64 -10.56 6.55
CA LYS A 77 -9.37 -11.28 7.58
C LYS A 77 -10.71 -11.77 7.03
N SER A 78 -11.27 -12.76 7.71
CA SER A 78 -12.63 -13.25 7.55
C SER A 78 -13.36 -13.12 8.87
N ILE A 79 -14.69 -13.08 8.81
CA ILE A 79 -15.53 -13.21 10.00
C ILE A 79 -15.51 -14.67 10.44
N VAL A 80 -15.19 -14.91 11.71
CA VAL A 80 -15.10 -16.22 12.33
C VAL A 80 -15.90 -16.26 13.61
N ALA A 81 -16.27 -17.46 14.04
CA ALA A 81 -16.85 -17.67 15.35
C ALA A 81 -15.77 -17.42 16.42
N LYS A 82 -16.10 -16.63 17.44
CA LYS A 82 -15.25 -16.35 18.60
C LYS A 82 -15.41 -17.41 19.71
N CYS A 83 -16.50 -18.16 19.66
CA CYS A 83 -16.82 -19.28 20.54
C CYS A 83 -17.74 -20.25 19.78
N ALA A 84 -18.16 -21.34 20.42
CA ALA A 84 -19.20 -22.18 19.84
C ALA A 84 -20.50 -21.38 19.64
N ILE A 85 -21.15 -21.55 18.49
CA ILE A 85 -22.44 -20.93 18.13
C ILE A 85 -23.36 -22.04 17.64
N LYS A 86 -24.59 -22.11 18.15
CA LYS A 86 -25.56 -23.11 17.73
C LYS A 86 -26.45 -22.62 16.59
N LYS A 87 -26.89 -23.54 15.75
CA LYS A 87 -27.87 -23.26 14.70
C LYS A 87 -29.08 -22.52 15.28
N GLY A 88 -29.44 -21.42 14.66
CA GLY A 88 -30.56 -20.55 15.06
C GLY A 88 -30.18 -19.42 16.03
N GLU A 89 -28.99 -19.47 16.64
CA GLU A 89 -28.48 -18.35 17.44
C GLU A 89 -28.18 -17.12 16.58
N ILE A 90 -28.28 -15.94 17.18
CA ILE A 90 -28.02 -14.68 16.50
C ILE A 90 -26.51 -14.38 16.54
N PHE A 91 -25.95 -13.94 15.41
CA PHE A 91 -24.59 -13.41 15.39
C PHE A 91 -24.53 -12.06 16.10
N THR A 92 -23.64 -11.96 17.09
CA THR A 92 -23.47 -10.80 17.96
C THR A 92 -21.99 -10.45 18.07
N ILE A 93 -21.69 -9.23 18.53
CA ILE A 93 -20.31 -8.79 18.77
C ILE A 93 -19.55 -9.66 19.79
N ASP A 94 -20.29 -10.43 20.60
CA ASP A 94 -19.71 -11.28 21.64
C ASP A 94 -19.31 -12.66 21.13
N ASN A 95 -20.02 -13.18 20.12
CA ASN A 95 -19.85 -14.54 19.60
C ASN A 95 -19.16 -14.64 18.23
N ILE A 96 -19.02 -13.54 17.47
CA ILE A 96 -18.19 -13.50 16.25
C ILE A 96 -17.00 -12.53 16.41
N THR A 97 -15.97 -12.74 15.60
CA THR A 97 -14.77 -11.87 15.54
C THR A 97 -14.15 -11.92 14.14
N THR A 98 -12.99 -11.30 13.95
CA THR A 98 -12.27 -11.31 12.67
C THR A 98 -10.85 -11.83 12.79
N LYS A 99 -10.52 -12.88 12.04
CA LYS A 99 -9.19 -13.51 12.01
C LYS A 99 -8.73 -13.73 10.57
N ARG A 100 -7.42 -13.86 10.37
CA ARG A 100 -6.85 -14.32 9.09
C ARG A 100 -7.03 -15.85 8.97
N PRO A 101 -7.04 -16.44 7.77
CA PRO A 101 -6.92 -15.80 6.45
C PRO A 101 -8.24 -15.21 5.93
N GLY A 102 -8.17 -14.50 4.81
CA GLY A 102 -9.29 -13.80 4.16
C GLY A 102 -10.00 -14.64 3.11
N ASN A 103 -10.33 -15.90 3.44
CA ASN A 103 -11.00 -16.87 2.58
C ASN A 103 -12.47 -17.14 2.96
N GLY A 104 -13.04 -16.41 3.92
CA GLY A 104 -14.46 -16.44 4.29
C GLY A 104 -15.13 -15.09 4.06
N ILE A 105 -16.27 -14.86 4.71
CA ILE A 105 -17.02 -13.60 4.62
C ILE A 105 -16.14 -12.42 5.03
N SER A 106 -16.11 -11.37 4.20
CA SER A 106 -15.32 -10.17 4.48
C SER A 106 -15.84 -9.44 5.73
N PRO A 107 -14.95 -8.94 6.61
CA PRO A 107 -15.32 -8.01 7.67
C PRO A 107 -16.05 -6.75 7.19
N MET A 108 -15.98 -6.42 5.90
CA MET A 108 -16.79 -5.34 5.33
C MET A 108 -18.30 -5.59 5.43
N HIS A 109 -18.72 -6.85 5.58
CA HIS A 109 -20.11 -7.25 5.82
C HIS A 109 -20.47 -7.33 7.31
N TRP A 110 -19.60 -6.90 8.23
CA TRP A 110 -19.79 -7.05 9.67
C TRP A 110 -21.19 -6.65 10.16
N TYR A 111 -21.64 -5.44 9.80
CA TYR A 111 -22.96 -4.95 10.20
C TYR A 111 -24.12 -5.64 9.50
N GLY A 112 -23.90 -6.29 8.37
CA GLY A 112 -24.91 -7.12 7.71
C GLY A 112 -25.01 -8.51 8.34
N VAL A 113 -23.91 -9.07 8.84
CA VAL A 113 -23.90 -10.38 9.51
C VAL A 113 -24.48 -10.28 10.93
N LEU A 114 -24.23 -9.17 11.64
CA LEU A 114 -24.80 -8.97 12.96
C LEU A 114 -26.34 -8.94 12.91
N GLY A 115 -26.98 -9.71 13.79
CA GLY A 115 -28.43 -9.85 13.83
C GLY A 115 -28.98 -11.00 13.00
N GLU A 116 -28.20 -11.55 12.06
CA GLU A 116 -28.56 -12.75 11.31
C GLU A 116 -28.47 -14.01 12.17
N LYS A 117 -29.20 -15.05 11.76
CA LYS A 117 -29.23 -16.33 12.48
C LYS A 117 -28.23 -17.32 11.88
N ALA A 118 -27.53 -18.03 12.74
CA ALA A 118 -26.66 -19.12 12.35
C ALA A 118 -27.43 -20.23 11.62
N GLU A 119 -27.08 -20.50 10.35
CA GLU A 119 -27.74 -21.54 9.54
C GLU A 119 -27.28 -22.96 9.93
N LYS A 120 -26.17 -23.06 10.66
CA LYS A 120 -25.57 -24.29 11.19
C LYS A 120 -24.82 -24.02 12.51
N ASP A 121 -24.34 -25.09 13.14
CA ASP A 121 -23.43 -24.99 14.28
C ASP A 121 -22.03 -24.56 13.83
N PHE A 122 -21.35 -23.78 14.68
CA PHE A 122 -19.97 -23.35 14.51
C PHE A 122 -19.14 -23.68 15.76
N GLU A 123 -17.91 -24.12 15.55
CA GLU A 123 -16.87 -24.20 16.59
C GLU A 123 -16.06 -22.90 16.65
N GLU A 124 -15.33 -22.67 17.75
CA GLU A 124 -14.41 -21.53 17.86
C GLU A 124 -13.43 -21.51 16.68
N ASP A 125 -13.17 -20.32 16.14
CA ASP A 125 -12.30 -20.05 15.00
C ASP A 125 -12.75 -20.59 13.64
N GLN A 126 -13.92 -21.24 13.59
CA GLN A 126 -14.52 -21.63 12.33
C GLN A 126 -14.99 -20.39 11.54
N LEU A 127 -14.75 -20.41 10.22
CA LEU A 127 -15.29 -19.40 9.31
C LEU A 127 -16.82 -19.35 9.39
N ILE A 128 -17.36 -18.14 9.56
CA ILE A 128 -18.81 -17.94 9.42
C ILE A 128 -19.18 -18.09 7.95
N VAL A 129 -20.21 -18.88 7.69
CA VAL A 129 -20.87 -19.01 6.39
C VAL A 129 -22.35 -18.72 6.58
N HIS A 130 -22.92 -17.98 5.64
CA HIS A 130 -24.33 -17.59 5.68
C HIS A 130 -24.80 -17.30 4.26
N SER A 131 -25.96 -17.82 3.87
CA SER A 131 -26.44 -17.80 2.47
C SER A 131 -26.53 -16.40 1.84
N CYS A 132 -26.74 -15.35 2.64
CA CYS A 132 -26.81 -13.97 2.16
C CYS A 132 -25.44 -13.34 1.81
N PHE A 133 -24.32 -13.99 2.13
CA PHE A 133 -22.99 -13.42 1.96
C PHE A 133 -22.08 -14.37 1.19
N SER A 134 -21.39 -13.84 0.18
CA SER A 134 -20.35 -14.58 -0.52
C SER A 134 -19.01 -14.53 0.24
N GLU A 135 -18.21 -15.57 0.05
CA GLU A 135 -16.82 -15.57 0.49
C GLU A 135 -16.01 -14.55 -0.33
N GLN A 136 -14.89 -14.10 0.24
CA GLN A 136 -14.01 -13.18 -0.45
C GLN A 136 -13.36 -13.83 -1.68
N GLU A 137 -13.36 -13.10 -2.80
CA GLU A 137 -12.54 -13.47 -3.97
C GLU A 137 -11.06 -13.45 -3.58
N VAL A 138 -10.44 -14.62 -3.66
CA VAL A 138 -9.01 -14.81 -3.44
C VAL A 138 -8.25 -14.45 -4.72
#